data_AF-A0A395QXP3-F1
#
_entry.id   AF-A0A395QXP3-F1
#
_cell.length_a   1.000
_cell.length_b   1.000
_cell.length_c   1.000
_cell.angle_alpha   90.00
_cell.angle_beta   90.00
_cell.angle_gamma   90.00
#
_symmetry.space_group_name_H-M   'P 1'
#
loop_
_entity.id
_entity.type
_entity.pdbx_description
1 polymer ?
#
loop_
_entity_poly.entity_id
_entity_poly.type
_entity_poly.pdbx_seq_one_letter_code
_entity_poly.pdbx_strand_id
1 'polypeptide(L)'
;MNLNVAGASAIEVSDLTFATEFNETLVHQAVVAYMAGARQGTKQQKTRSDVSGGGKKPWRQKGTGRARAGTIRSPIWRSGGTTFAARPQNHEQKLNRKMYRGALRSILSELVRLDRLVVVESFSVDAPKTKALAGKLKELDLQNVLIVTEGVDENLYLAARNLPHVDVRDVQGSDPVSLIAYDKVLITVPAVKKFEEMLG
;
A
#
# COMPACT_ATOMS: atom_id res chain seq x y z
N MET A 1 8.21 -22.83 -15.45
CA MET A 1 9.56 -22.25 -15.32
C MET A 1 10.22 -22.74 -14.04
N ASN A 2 11.55 -22.70 -13.95
CA ASN A 2 12.27 -23.13 -12.75
C ASN A 2 12.78 -21.92 -11.95
N LEU A 3 12.46 -21.89 -10.66
CA LEU A 3 13.01 -20.93 -9.71
C LEU A 3 14.17 -21.56 -8.94
N ASN A 4 15.29 -20.86 -8.86
CA ASN A 4 16.42 -21.29 -8.05
C ASN A 4 16.10 -21.12 -6.56
N VAL A 5 16.30 -22.19 -5.78
CA VAL A 5 16.15 -22.16 -4.32
C VAL A 5 17.53 -22.08 -3.69
N ALA A 6 17.75 -21.11 -2.80
CA ALA A 6 19.03 -20.95 -2.12
C ALA A 6 19.31 -22.19 -1.26
N GLY A 7 20.35 -22.95 -1.64
CA GLY A 7 20.79 -24.14 -0.91
C GLY A 7 19.99 -25.42 -1.18
N ALA A 8 19.08 -25.43 -2.16
CA ALA A 8 18.30 -26.62 -2.54
C ALA A 8 18.11 -26.75 -4.06
N SER A 9 17.47 -27.84 -4.50
CA SER A 9 17.12 -28.03 -5.91
C SER A 9 16.13 -26.96 -6.38
N ALA A 10 16.26 -26.54 -7.64
CA ALA A 10 15.29 -25.64 -8.27
C ALA A 10 13.86 -26.21 -8.20
N ILE A 11 12.87 -25.33 -8.05
CA ILE A 11 11.46 -25.70 -8.01
C ILE A 11 10.78 -25.30 -9.33
N GLU A 12 9.98 -26.22 -9.87
CA GLU A 12 9.13 -25.95 -11.03
C GLU A 12 7.87 -25.20 -10.59
N VAL A 13 7.56 -24.10 -11.26
CA VAL A 13 6.39 -23.24 -11.02
C VAL A 13 5.72 -22.83 -12.35
N SER A 14 4.45 -22.45 -12.27
CA SER A 14 3.64 -22.02 -13.41
C SER A 14 4.16 -20.74 -14.07
N ASP A 15 4.30 -20.82 -15.39
CA ASP A 15 4.66 -19.68 -16.25
C ASP A 15 3.61 -18.56 -16.17
N LEU A 16 2.34 -18.91 -15.92
CA LEU A 16 1.27 -17.94 -15.78
C LEU A 16 1.49 -16.99 -14.60
N THR A 17 2.15 -17.46 -13.53
CA THR A 17 2.34 -16.69 -12.31
C THR A 17 3.67 -15.95 -12.29
N PHE A 18 4.72 -16.56 -12.81
CA PHE A 18 6.10 -16.08 -12.66
C PHE A 18 6.82 -15.76 -13.98
N ALA A 19 6.22 -16.04 -15.15
CA ALA A 19 6.79 -15.74 -16.47
C ALA A 19 5.91 -14.83 -17.34
N THR A 20 4.99 -14.07 -16.74
CA THR A 20 4.14 -13.12 -17.49
C THR A 20 4.93 -11.88 -17.91
N GLU A 21 4.64 -11.36 -19.10
CA GLU A 21 5.22 -10.09 -19.58
C GLU A 21 4.92 -8.91 -18.64
N PHE A 22 5.85 -7.96 -18.60
CA PHE A 22 5.68 -6.77 -17.78
C PHE A 22 4.61 -5.86 -18.37
N ASN A 23 3.61 -5.49 -17.58
CA ASN A 23 2.57 -4.54 -17.97
C ASN A 23 2.59 -3.36 -17.00
N GLU A 24 3.39 -2.35 -17.34
CA GLU A 24 3.60 -1.14 -16.54
C GLU A 24 2.28 -0.43 -16.21
N THR A 25 1.39 -0.30 -17.19
CA THR A 25 0.12 0.43 -17.01
C THR A 25 -0.78 -0.27 -15.99
N LEU A 26 -0.86 -1.60 -16.05
CA LEU A 26 -1.65 -2.40 -15.12
C LEU A 26 -1.07 -2.35 -13.70
N VAL A 27 0.26 -2.46 -13.57
CA VAL A 27 0.95 -2.35 -12.29
C VAL A 27 0.75 -0.96 -11.68
N HIS A 28 0.93 0.11 -12.46
CA HIS A 28 0.70 1.48 -12.01
C HIS A 28 -0.75 1.69 -11.53
N GLN A 29 -1.74 1.21 -12.29
CA GLN A 29 -3.15 1.30 -11.89
C GLN A 29 -3.42 0.57 -10.56
N ALA A 30 -2.84 -0.63 -10.37
CA ALA A 30 -3.02 -1.38 -9.13
C ALA A 30 -2.38 -0.68 -7.92
N VAL A 31 -1.17 -0.16 -8.08
CA VAL A 31 -0.45 0.59 -7.05
C VAL A 31 -1.21 1.87 -6.68
N VAL A 32 -1.60 2.68 -7.67
CA VAL A 32 -2.34 3.92 -7.43
C VAL A 32 -3.69 3.64 -6.75
N ALA A 33 -4.43 2.63 -7.19
CA ALA A 33 -5.70 2.26 -6.56
C ALA A 33 -5.52 1.83 -5.10
N TYR A 34 -4.50 1.01 -4.81
CA TYR A 34 -4.17 0.58 -3.45
C TYR A 34 -3.79 1.76 -2.55
N MET A 35 -2.87 2.62 -3.01
CA MET A 35 -2.44 3.80 -2.25
C MET A 35 -3.57 4.83 -2.07
N ALA A 36 -4.49 4.94 -3.04
CA ALA A 36 -5.64 5.82 -2.91
C ALA A 36 -6.62 5.32 -1.83
N GLY A 37 -6.85 4.00 -1.76
CA GLY A 37 -7.69 3.38 -0.73
C GLY A 37 -7.12 3.50 0.69
N ALA A 38 -5.81 3.62 0.85
CA ALA A 38 -5.16 3.84 2.15
C ALA A 38 -5.42 5.25 2.75
N ARG A 39 -6.03 6.17 2.00
CA ARG A 39 -6.27 7.55 2.45
C ARG A 39 -7.52 7.64 3.33
N GLN A 40 -7.38 8.21 4.52
CA GLN A 40 -8.50 8.36 5.47
C GLN A 40 -9.61 9.33 5.03
N GLY A 41 -9.28 10.37 4.26
CA GLY A 41 -10.28 11.31 3.74
C GLY A 41 -10.99 12.19 4.79
N THR A 42 -10.39 12.45 5.96
CA THR A 42 -11.04 13.14 7.11
C THR A 42 -10.99 14.66 7.08
N LYS A 43 -10.55 15.26 5.97
CA LYS A 43 -10.42 16.72 5.86
C LYS A 43 -11.81 17.36 5.67
N GLN A 44 -12.18 18.26 6.60
CA GLN A 44 -13.42 19.02 6.51
C GLN A 44 -13.20 20.51 6.84
N GLN A 45 -13.90 21.38 6.11
CA GLN A 45 -13.97 22.81 6.39
C GLN A 45 -15.44 23.25 6.44
N LYS A 46 -15.70 24.32 7.20
CA LYS A 46 -17.05 24.88 7.32
C LYS A 46 -17.36 25.75 6.12
N THR A 47 -18.42 25.42 5.39
CA THR A 47 -18.99 26.32 4.39
C THR A 47 -19.76 27.46 5.08
N ARG A 48 -20.26 28.42 4.31
CA ARG A 48 -21.09 29.52 4.81
C ARG A 48 -22.29 29.05 5.65
N SER A 49 -22.89 27.90 5.32
CA SER A 49 -24.03 27.35 6.06
C SER A 49 -23.63 26.74 7.41
N ASP A 50 -22.41 26.19 7.49
CA ASP A 50 -21.95 25.39 8.63
C ASP A 50 -21.28 26.27 9.70
N VAL A 51 -20.88 27.49 9.35
CA VAL A 51 -20.37 28.48 10.30
C VAL A 51 -21.50 28.97 11.21
N SER A 52 -21.25 28.96 12.53
CA SER A 52 -22.18 29.49 13.52
C SER A 52 -22.39 30.98 13.34
N GLY A 53 -23.64 31.44 13.37
CA GLY A 53 -24.02 32.84 13.24
C GLY A 53 -25.38 33.05 12.57
N GLY A 54 -25.84 34.30 12.53
CA GLY A 54 -27.16 34.64 12.02
C GLY A 54 -27.29 34.62 10.48
N GLY A 55 -28.54 34.56 10.02
CA GLY A 55 -28.94 34.77 8.62
C GLY A 55 -29.47 36.18 8.35
N LYS A 56 -29.61 37.03 9.38
CA LYS A 56 -30.14 38.38 9.25
C LYS A 56 -29.17 39.23 8.43
N LYS A 57 -29.74 40.02 7.52
CA LYS A 57 -28.99 40.99 6.73
C LYS A 57 -28.32 42.02 7.64
N PRO A 58 -27.01 42.27 7.52
CA PRO A 58 -26.30 43.18 8.42
C PRO A 58 -26.84 44.61 8.40
N TRP A 59 -27.30 45.09 7.24
CA TRP A 59 -27.93 46.40 7.07
C TRP A 59 -28.90 46.43 5.87
N ARG A 60 -29.73 47.47 5.79
CA ARG A 60 -30.68 47.71 4.69
C ARG A 60 -29.97 47.81 3.32
N GLN A 61 -30.66 47.45 2.24
CA GLN A 61 -30.07 47.34 0.89
C GLN A 61 -29.52 48.65 0.31
N LYS A 62 -30.06 49.81 0.73
CA LYS A 62 -29.71 51.15 0.23
C LYS A 62 -29.76 52.17 1.37
N GLY A 63 -29.14 53.34 1.18
CA GLY A 63 -29.22 54.47 2.10
C GLY A 63 -28.29 54.40 3.32
N THR A 64 -27.23 53.60 3.29
CA THR A 64 -26.26 53.47 4.40
C THR A 64 -24.84 53.94 4.07
N GLY A 65 -24.55 54.26 2.81
CA GLY A 65 -23.19 54.59 2.34
C GLY A 65 -22.19 53.42 2.36
N ARG A 66 -22.60 52.22 2.78
CA ARG A 66 -21.77 51.02 2.86
C ARG A 66 -21.95 50.12 1.64
N ALA A 67 -20.96 49.27 1.35
CA ALA A 67 -21.10 48.18 0.38
C ALA A 67 -22.28 47.26 0.74
N ARG A 68 -22.87 46.55 -0.23
CA ARG A 68 -24.01 45.67 0.04
C ARG A 68 -23.54 44.34 0.64
N ALA A 69 -24.17 43.90 1.72
CA ALA A 69 -23.89 42.60 2.35
C ALA A 69 -25.18 41.82 2.60
N GLY A 70 -25.12 40.50 2.39
CA GLY A 70 -26.24 39.57 2.64
C GLY A 70 -26.20 38.92 4.02
N THR A 71 -25.00 38.55 4.49
CA THR A 71 -24.78 37.90 5.79
C THR A 71 -23.36 38.19 6.27
N ILE A 72 -23.15 38.18 7.58
CA ILE A 72 -21.82 38.26 8.20
C ILE A 72 -20.99 36.98 8.04
N ARG A 73 -21.63 35.84 7.67
CA ARG A 73 -20.96 34.54 7.53
C ARG A 73 -20.32 34.31 6.16
N SER A 74 -20.39 35.28 5.25
CA SER A 74 -19.90 35.10 3.88
C SER A 74 -18.36 35.08 3.82
N PRO A 75 -17.75 34.44 2.81
CA PRO A 75 -16.29 34.24 2.72
C PRO A 75 -15.46 35.53 2.72
N ILE A 76 -16.04 36.66 2.31
CA ILE A 76 -15.36 37.97 2.33
C ILE A 76 -15.23 38.57 3.73
N TRP A 77 -15.96 38.05 4.73
CA TRP A 77 -15.88 38.50 6.11
C TRP A 77 -14.84 37.70 6.88
N ARG A 78 -14.18 38.35 7.84
CA ARG A 78 -13.34 37.66 8.84
C ARG A 78 -14.17 36.60 9.55
N SER A 79 -13.64 35.40 9.72
CA SER A 79 -14.33 34.22 10.29
C SER A 79 -15.57 33.75 9.53
N GLY A 80 -15.78 34.23 8.30
CA GLY A 80 -16.79 33.71 7.38
C GLY A 80 -16.49 32.27 6.93
N GLY A 81 -17.49 31.63 6.33
CA GLY A 81 -17.34 30.28 5.77
C GLY A 81 -16.39 30.25 4.58
N THR A 82 -15.77 29.09 4.33
CA THR A 82 -14.83 28.89 3.22
C THR A 82 -15.57 28.58 1.91
N THR A 83 -15.18 29.21 0.80
CA THR A 83 -15.66 28.85 -0.55
C THR A 83 -14.94 27.60 -1.04
N PHE A 84 -15.65 26.66 -1.67
CA PHE A 84 -15.12 25.33 -2.05
C PHE A 84 -14.46 24.60 -0.87
N ALA A 85 -15.12 24.67 0.29
CA ALA A 85 -14.67 24.02 1.51
C ALA A 85 -14.41 22.52 1.27
N ALA A 86 -13.27 22.04 1.76
CA ALA A 86 -12.96 20.61 1.74
C ALA A 86 -14.05 19.82 2.48
N ARG A 87 -14.40 18.66 1.93
CA ARG A 87 -15.36 17.72 2.54
C ARG A 87 -14.71 16.35 2.69
N PRO A 88 -15.11 15.59 3.72
CA PRO A 88 -14.70 14.20 3.81
C PRO A 88 -15.13 13.44 2.55
N GLN A 89 -14.25 12.59 2.03
CA GLN A 89 -14.50 11.85 0.80
C GLN A 89 -13.84 10.48 0.83
N ASN A 90 -14.44 9.53 0.11
CA ASN A 90 -13.82 8.25 -0.17
C ASN A 90 -12.85 8.41 -1.36
N HIS A 91 -11.62 7.92 -1.18
CA HIS A 91 -10.57 7.95 -2.20
C HIS A 91 -10.40 6.61 -2.93
N GLU A 92 -11.15 5.58 -2.55
CA GLU A 92 -11.10 4.25 -3.16
C GLU A 92 -11.38 4.29 -4.67
N GLN A 93 -10.55 3.56 -5.41
CA GLN A 93 -10.70 3.35 -6.84
C GLN A 93 -10.95 1.86 -7.08
N LYS A 94 -12.09 1.53 -7.70
CA LYS A 94 -12.43 0.13 -7.97
C LYS A 94 -11.50 -0.45 -9.04
N LEU A 95 -10.81 -1.53 -8.70
CA LEU A 95 -10.07 -2.36 -9.64
C LEU A 95 -10.75 -3.72 -9.80
N ASN A 96 -10.87 -4.20 -11.04
CA ASN A 96 -11.45 -5.51 -11.30
C ASN A 96 -10.52 -6.62 -10.77
N ARG A 97 -11.10 -7.70 -10.22
CA ARG A 97 -10.32 -8.82 -9.64
C ARG A 97 -9.31 -9.42 -10.62
N LYS A 98 -9.69 -9.56 -11.90
CA LYS A 98 -8.79 -10.05 -12.96
C LYS A 98 -7.60 -9.11 -13.21
N MET A 99 -7.83 -7.81 -13.14
CA MET A 99 -6.78 -6.80 -13.28
C MET A 99 -5.82 -6.85 -12.10
N TYR A 100 -6.33 -6.96 -10.87
CA TYR A 100 -5.50 -7.08 -9.67
C TYR A 100 -4.61 -8.33 -9.71
N ARG A 101 -5.18 -9.49 -10.06
CA ARG A 101 -4.40 -10.73 -10.26
C ARG A 101 -3.36 -10.58 -11.36
N GLY A 102 -3.73 -9.98 -12.50
CA GLY A 102 -2.79 -9.70 -13.58
C GLY A 102 -1.64 -8.79 -13.15
N ALA A 103 -1.91 -7.77 -12.33
CA ALA A 103 -0.88 -6.89 -11.78
C ALA A 103 0.09 -7.67 -10.88
N LEU A 104 -0.43 -8.51 -9.97
CA LEU A 104 0.42 -9.34 -9.10
C LEU A 104 1.27 -10.34 -9.89
N ARG A 105 0.71 -11.02 -10.90
CA ARG A 105 1.48 -11.91 -11.80
C ARG A 105 2.60 -11.13 -12.50
N SER A 106 2.30 -9.95 -13.02
CA SER A 106 3.29 -9.09 -13.67
C SER A 106 4.40 -8.65 -12.72
N ILE A 107 4.05 -8.26 -11.48
CA ILE A 107 5.03 -7.89 -10.43
C ILE A 107 5.92 -9.08 -10.07
N LEU A 108 5.35 -10.25 -9.76
CA LEU A 108 6.12 -11.44 -9.41
C LEU A 108 7.06 -11.87 -10.54
N SER A 109 6.59 -11.82 -11.78
CA SER A 109 7.41 -12.12 -12.95
C SER A 109 8.56 -11.13 -13.12
N GLU A 110 8.31 -9.84 -12.85
CA GLU A 110 9.35 -8.81 -12.90
C GLU A 110 10.37 -8.94 -11.77
N LEU A 111 9.93 -9.32 -10.56
CA LEU A 111 10.84 -9.61 -9.45
C LEU A 111 11.78 -10.77 -9.79
N VAL A 112 11.31 -11.77 -10.54
CA VAL A 112 12.18 -12.86 -11.03
C VAL A 112 13.14 -12.35 -12.10
N ARG A 113 12.65 -11.60 -13.10
CA ARG A 113 13.50 -11.07 -14.20
C ARG A 113 14.64 -10.16 -13.72
N LEU A 114 14.42 -9.43 -12.64
CA LEU A 114 15.39 -8.51 -12.04
C LEU A 114 16.26 -9.16 -10.96
N ASP A 115 16.19 -10.49 -10.80
CA ASP A 115 16.85 -11.25 -9.74
C ASP A 115 16.53 -10.73 -8.32
N ARG A 116 15.36 -10.10 -8.14
CA ARG A 116 14.91 -9.54 -6.86
C ARG A 116 14.18 -10.55 -5.99
N LEU A 117 13.66 -11.62 -6.57
CA LEU A 117 13.00 -12.71 -5.84
C LEU A 117 14.04 -13.74 -5.36
N VAL A 118 14.15 -13.92 -4.05
CA VAL A 118 15.02 -14.93 -3.42
C VAL A 118 14.15 -16.03 -2.83
N VAL A 119 14.25 -17.25 -3.35
CA VAL A 119 13.45 -18.37 -2.85
C VAL A 119 14.28 -19.19 -1.85
N VAL A 120 13.69 -19.48 -0.70
CA VAL A 120 14.28 -20.36 0.33
C VAL A 120 13.30 -21.47 0.70
N GLU A 121 13.80 -22.61 1.13
CA GLU A 121 12.92 -23.74 1.51
C GLU A 121 12.03 -23.39 2.71
N SER A 122 12.63 -22.82 3.75
CA SER A 122 11.94 -22.34 4.94
C SER A 122 12.67 -21.14 5.55
N PHE A 123 11.94 -20.32 6.31
CA PHE A 123 12.51 -19.16 7.00
C PHE A 123 11.76 -18.92 8.31
N SER A 124 12.44 -19.17 9.43
CA SER A 124 11.90 -19.00 10.79
C SER A 124 12.98 -18.55 11.76
N VAL A 125 12.57 -18.10 12.96
CA VAL A 125 13.49 -17.75 14.05
C VAL A 125 13.03 -18.45 15.33
N ASP A 126 13.94 -19.17 16.00
CA ASP A 126 13.59 -19.98 17.18
C ASP A 126 13.09 -19.16 18.37
N ALA A 127 13.57 -17.91 18.48
CA ALA A 127 13.16 -16.96 19.51
C ALA A 127 12.99 -15.57 18.88
N PRO A 128 12.10 -14.70 19.42
CA PRO A 128 11.82 -13.37 18.88
C PRO A 128 12.96 -12.38 19.15
N LYS A 129 14.14 -12.65 18.56
CA LYS A 129 15.38 -11.88 18.74
C LYS A 129 15.80 -11.24 17.43
N THR A 130 15.76 -9.91 17.39
CA THR A 130 16.21 -9.08 16.25
C THR A 130 17.62 -9.41 15.80
N LYS A 131 18.56 -9.64 16.75
CA LYS A 131 19.95 -10.00 16.44
C LYS A 131 20.07 -11.32 15.67
N ALA A 132 19.22 -12.30 15.99
CA ALA A 132 19.24 -13.58 15.29
C ALA A 132 18.76 -13.41 13.84
N LEU A 133 17.66 -12.67 13.65
CA LEU A 133 17.15 -12.35 12.32
C LEU A 133 18.15 -11.53 11.49
N ALA A 134 18.72 -10.48 12.07
CA ALA A 134 19.73 -9.65 11.39
C ALA A 134 20.98 -10.46 10.99
N GLY A 135 21.37 -11.45 11.79
CA GLY A 135 22.44 -12.41 11.44
C GLY A 135 22.09 -13.20 10.19
N LYS A 136 20.92 -13.85 10.16
CA LYS A 136 20.45 -14.62 8.98
C LYS A 136 20.34 -13.76 7.72
N LEU A 137 19.81 -12.55 7.85
CA LEU A 137 19.69 -11.62 6.71
C LEU A 137 21.07 -11.20 6.19
N LYS A 138 22.05 -11.01 7.07
CA LYS A 138 23.43 -10.69 6.68
C LYS A 138 24.12 -11.83 5.95
N GLU A 139 23.86 -13.08 6.33
CA GLU A 139 24.39 -14.26 5.62
C GLU A 139 23.88 -14.36 4.18
N LEU A 140 22.66 -13.86 3.92
CA LEU A 140 22.03 -13.81 2.60
C LEU A 140 22.31 -12.48 1.85
N ASP A 141 23.08 -11.57 2.44
CA ASP A 141 23.33 -10.21 1.93
C ASP A 141 22.05 -9.39 1.66
N LEU A 142 21.05 -9.54 2.54
CA LEU A 142 19.76 -8.87 2.44
C LEU A 142 19.67 -7.71 3.44
N GLN A 143 19.61 -6.48 2.94
CA GLN A 143 19.50 -5.27 3.77
C GLN A 143 18.09 -4.65 3.75
N ASN A 144 17.48 -4.60 2.56
CA ASN A 144 16.13 -4.07 2.35
C ASN A 144 15.26 -5.17 1.74
N VAL A 145 14.46 -5.82 2.58
CA VAL A 145 13.80 -7.09 2.23
C VAL A 145 12.39 -7.21 2.76
N LEU A 146 11.48 -7.64 1.88
CA LEU A 146 10.18 -8.19 2.28
C LEU A 146 10.33 -9.70 2.43
N ILE A 147 9.98 -10.22 3.60
CA ILE A 147 9.94 -11.66 3.88
C ILE A 147 8.50 -12.13 3.74
N VAL A 148 8.26 -13.07 2.83
CA VAL A 148 6.94 -13.64 2.59
C VAL A 148 6.92 -15.12 2.94
N THR A 149 6.08 -15.46 3.92
CA THR A 149 5.85 -16.84 4.38
C THR A 149 4.42 -17.27 4.09
N GLU A 150 4.12 -18.57 4.18
CA GLU A 150 2.76 -19.09 3.95
C GLU A 150 1.75 -18.55 4.99
N GLY A 151 2.22 -18.44 6.22
CA GLY A 151 1.56 -17.81 7.35
C GLY A 151 2.59 -17.08 8.22
N VAL A 152 2.14 -16.08 8.97
CA VAL A 152 3.03 -15.26 9.80
C VAL A 152 3.40 -16.04 11.06
N ASP A 153 4.67 -16.44 11.16
CA ASP A 153 5.26 -16.92 12.42
C ASP A 153 5.44 -15.74 13.37
N GLU A 154 4.92 -15.86 14.60
CA GLU A 154 4.94 -14.79 15.59
C GLU A 154 6.38 -14.41 15.99
N ASN A 155 7.26 -15.40 16.12
CA ASN A 155 8.65 -15.16 16.47
C ASN A 155 9.36 -14.34 15.39
N LEU A 156 9.16 -14.72 14.13
CA LEU A 156 9.68 -13.99 12.97
C LEU A 156 9.13 -12.56 12.89
N TYR A 157 7.82 -12.38 13.06
CA TYR A 157 7.17 -11.07 13.03
C TYR A 157 7.70 -10.14 14.13
N LEU A 158 7.78 -10.64 15.37
CA LEU A 158 8.30 -9.89 16.51
C LEU A 158 9.79 -9.56 16.37
N ALA A 159 10.57 -10.46 15.75
CA ALA A 159 11.98 -10.21 15.45
C ALA A 159 12.18 -9.18 14.34
N ALA A 160 11.27 -9.09 13.37
CA ALA A 160 11.38 -8.21 12.21
C ALA A 160 10.88 -6.79 12.45
N ARG A 161 9.79 -6.59 13.22
CA ARG A 161 9.07 -5.30 13.33
C ARG A 161 9.91 -4.09 13.74
N ASN A 162 11.07 -4.31 14.37
CA ASN A 162 11.97 -3.23 14.84
C ASN A 162 13.18 -3.02 13.93
N LEU A 163 13.40 -3.89 12.94
CA LEU A 163 14.46 -3.72 11.96
C LEU A 163 14.00 -2.73 10.88
N PRO A 164 14.80 -1.70 10.56
CA PRO A 164 14.48 -0.81 9.45
C PRO A 164 14.61 -1.59 8.14
N HIS A 165 13.79 -1.24 7.15
CA HIS A 165 13.83 -1.84 5.80
C HIS A 165 13.57 -3.36 5.75
N VAL A 166 13.00 -3.94 6.81
CA VAL A 166 12.58 -5.34 6.85
C VAL A 166 11.10 -5.39 7.24
N ASP A 167 10.31 -6.12 6.48
CA ASP A 167 8.92 -6.41 6.82
C ASP A 167 8.62 -7.88 6.57
N VAL A 168 7.66 -8.42 7.34
CA VAL A 168 7.25 -9.82 7.27
C VAL A 168 5.76 -9.86 7.01
N ARG A 169 5.37 -10.56 5.95
CA ARG A 169 3.97 -10.76 5.61
C ARG A 169 3.70 -12.18 5.19
N ASP A 170 2.43 -12.56 5.28
CA ASP A 170 1.94 -13.76 4.64
C ASP A 170 1.52 -13.47 3.19
N VAL A 171 1.22 -14.54 2.47
CA VAL A 171 0.74 -14.46 1.08
C VAL A 171 -0.56 -13.64 0.97
N GLN A 172 -1.44 -13.68 1.97
CA GLN A 172 -2.72 -12.95 1.94
C GLN A 172 -2.55 -11.45 2.26
N GLY A 173 -1.61 -11.09 3.14
CA GLY A 173 -1.25 -9.71 3.45
C GLY A 173 -0.28 -9.07 2.46
N SER A 174 0.17 -9.82 1.44
CA SER A 174 1.04 -9.31 0.38
C SER A 174 0.24 -8.45 -0.61
N ASP A 175 0.71 -7.23 -0.84
CA ASP A 175 0.06 -6.27 -1.74
C ASP A 175 1.03 -5.72 -2.81
N PRO A 176 0.52 -5.10 -3.88
CA PRO A 176 1.36 -4.57 -4.95
C PRO A 176 2.40 -3.54 -4.47
N VAL A 177 2.07 -2.73 -3.46
CA VAL A 177 2.97 -1.70 -2.93
C VAL A 177 4.07 -2.36 -2.12
N SER A 178 3.74 -3.29 -1.23
CA SER A 178 4.74 -4.02 -0.44
C SER A 178 5.70 -4.80 -1.32
N LEU A 179 5.22 -5.48 -2.37
CA LEU A 179 6.08 -6.28 -3.26
C LEU A 179 7.09 -5.42 -4.04
N ILE A 180 6.77 -4.15 -4.29
CA ILE A 180 7.63 -3.24 -5.06
C ILE A 180 8.56 -2.42 -4.15
N ALA A 181 8.14 -2.15 -2.91
CA ALA A 181 8.80 -1.21 -1.98
C ALA A 181 10.19 -1.64 -1.48
N TYR A 182 10.49 -2.93 -1.48
CA TYR A 182 11.75 -3.49 -0.94
C TYR A 182 12.67 -3.96 -2.07
N ASP A 183 13.98 -3.81 -1.92
CA ASP A 183 14.94 -4.15 -2.99
C ASP A 183 14.92 -5.64 -3.33
N LYS A 184 14.80 -6.50 -2.32
CA LYS A 184 14.63 -7.95 -2.49
C LYS A 184 13.35 -8.44 -1.83
N VAL A 185 12.80 -9.53 -2.37
CA VAL A 185 11.68 -10.26 -1.78
C VAL A 185 12.15 -11.67 -1.48
N LEU A 186 12.28 -12.00 -0.20
CA LEU A 186 12.57 -13.36 0.26
C LEU A 186 11.25 -14.11 0.41
N ILE A 187 11.09 -15.23 -0.28
CA ILE A 187 9.86 -16.02 -0.25
C ILE A 187 10.16 -17.48 0.08
N THR A 188 9.33 -18.09 0.92
CA THR A 188 9.46 -19.52 1.22
C THR A 188 8.81 -20.38 0.13
N VAL A 189 9.32 -21.59 -0.10
CA VAL A 189 8.72 -22.55 -1.06
C VAL A 189 7.22 -22.77 -0.83
N PRO A 190 6.71 -22.94 0.41
CA PRO A 190 5.27 -23.02 0.66
C PRO A 190 4.50 -21.76 0.25
N ALA A 191 5.09 -20.57 0.46
CA ALA A 191 4.49 -19.30 0.03
C ALA A 191 4.42 -19.17 -1.50
N VAL A 192 5.46 -19.63 -2.22
CA VAL A 192 5.47 -19.67 -3.70
C VAL A 192 4.29 -20.49 -4.22
N LYS A 193 4.09 -21.70 -3.70
CA LYS A 193 2.97 -22.58 -4.10
C LYS A 193 1.62 -21.93 -3.83
N LYS A 194 1.48 -21.25 -2.69
CA LYS A 194 0.23 -20.55 -2.34
C LYS A 194 -0.05 -19.33 -3.24
N PHE A 195 0.98 -18.60 -3.68
CA PHE A 195 0.80 -17.59 -4.74
C PHE A 195 0.36 -18.20 -6.05
N GLU A 196 0.94 -19.34 -6.42
CA GLU A 196 0.57 -20.08 -7.62
C GLU A 196 -0.89 -20.55 -7.58
N GLU A 197 -1.38 -21.04 -6.44
CA GLU A 197 -2.80 -21.40 -6.27
C GLU A 197 -3.73 -20.18 -6.35
N MET A 198 -3.34 -19.06 -5.73
CA MET A 198 -4.14 -17.83 -5.71
C MET A 198 -4.21 -17.14 -7.07
N LEU A 199 -3.09 -17.18 -7.80
CA LEU A 199 -2.87 -16.52 -9.08
C LEU A 199 -2.93 -17.50 -10.25
N GLY A 200 -3.20 -18.78 -10.04
CA GLY A 200 -3.53 -19.74 -11.10
C GLY A 200 -4.80 -19.40 -11.86
#